data_AF-A0A7R7EP01-F1
#
_entry.id   AF-A0A7R7EP01-F1
#
_cell.length_a   1.000
_cell.length_b   1.000
_cell.length_c   1.000
_cell.angle_alpha   90.00
_cell.angle_beta   90.00
_cell.angle_gamma   90.00
#
_symmetry.space_group_name_H-M   'P 1'
#
loop_
_entity.id
_entity.type
_entity.pdbx_description
1 polymer ?
#
loop_
_entity_poly.entity_id
_entity_poly.type
_entity_poly.pdbx_seq_one_letter_code
_entity_poly.pdbx_strand_id
1 'polypeptide(L)'
;MVNINGKILKIGEKSIEQEHTIQKYIEYLNQVIVLIYDDAVIANNVISYDKEGHELWKINDILNVKRPTGNVDIEKESEKVLIVCSSLGIKYKIEIEKKELIEKIFLR
;
A
#
# COMPACT_ATOMS: atom_id res chain seq x y z
N MET A 1 7.98 -14.71 6.77
CA MET A 1 8.26 -14.88 5.33
C MET A 1 7.00 -14.49 4.57
N VAL A 2 7.12 -13.55 3.63
CA VAL A 2 6.00 -13.11 2.78
C VAL A 2 6.10 -13.83 1.44
N ASN A 3 4.98 -14.30 0.91
CA ASN A 3 4.90 -14.90 -0.42
C ASN A 3 3.65 -14.41 -1.15
N ILE A 4 3.75 -14.24 -2.47
CA ILE A 4 2.64 -13.77 -3.31
C ILE A 4 2.42 -14.78 -4.42
N ASN A 5 1.15 -15.12 -4.64
CA ASN A 5 0.70 -15.89 -5.80
C ASN A 5 -0.56 -15.24 -6.39
N GLY A 6 -0.36 -14.33 -7.35
CA GLY A 6 -1.44 -13.56 -7.98
C GLY A 6 -2.20 -12.70 -6.96
N LYS A 7 -3.40 -13.13 -6.59
CA LYS A 7 -4.27 -12.46 -5.60
C LYS A 7 -4.02 -12.92 -4.17
N ILE A 8 -3.22 -13.98 -3.97
CA ILE A 8 -3.00 -14.56 -2.64
C ILE A 8 -1.74 -13.95 -2.02
N LEU A 9 -1.90 -13.31 -0.87
CA LEU A 9 -0.82 -12.87 0.01
C LEU A 9 -0.66 -13.85 1.16
N LYS A 10 0.52 -14.43 1.33
CA LYS A 10 0.85 -15.26 2.48
C LYS A 10 1.80 -14.51 3.41
N ILE A 11 1.40 -14.33 4.67
CA ILE A 11 2.22 -13.73 5.73
C ILE A 11 2.31 -14.74 6.86
N GLY A 12 3.51 -15.33 7.05
CA GLY A 12 3.69 -16.41 8.01
C GLY A 12 2.83 -17.63 7.62
N GLU A 13 1.93 -18.03 8.51
CA GLU A 13 0.99 -19.13 8.27
C GLU A 13 -0.34 -18.67 7.66
N LYS A 14 -0.64 -17.36 7.68
CA LYS A 14 -1.91 -16.82 7.21
C LYS A 14 -1.88 -16.58 5.70
N SER A 15 -2.93 -17.03 5.04
CA SER A 15 -3.19 -16.75 3.62
C SER A 15 -4.37 -15.79 3.52
N ILE A 16 -4.18 -14.71 2.75
CA ILE A 16 -5.14 -13.63 2.57
C ILE A 16 -5.41 -13.52 1.08
N GLU A 17 -6.65 -13.77 0.67
CA GLU A 17 -7.07 -13.56 -0.72
C GLU A 17 -7.51 -12.12 -0.91
N GLN A 18 -6.89 -11.46 -1.89
CA GLN A 18 -7.23 -10.10 -2.30
C GLN A 18 -8.28 -10.12 -3.40
N GLU A 19 -9.10 -9.08 -3.48
CA GLU A 19 -10.05 -8.90 -4.58
C GLU A 19 -9.33 -8.70 -5.94
N HIS A 20 -8.12 -8.13 -5.90
CA HIS A 20 -7.29 -7.80 -7.07
C HIS A 20 -5.90 -8.40 -7.01
N THR A 21 -5.21 -8.45 -8.15
CA THR A 21 -3.84 -8.98 -8.24
C THR A 21 -2.87 -8.11 -7.46
N ILE A 22 -2.01 -8.76 -6.67
CA ILE A 22 -0.95 -8.09 -5.93
C ILE A 22 0.20 -7.81 -6.90
N GLN A 23 0.44 -6.53 -7.18
CA GLN A 23 1.48 -6.10 -8.10
C GLN A 23 2.83 -5.93 -7.40
N LYS A 24 2.79 -5.44 -6.16
CA LYS A 24 4.00 -5.10 -5.41
C LYS A 24 3.76 -5.25 -3.92
N TYR A 25 4.83 -5.53 -3.19
CA TYR A 25 4.83 -5.46 -1.73
C TYR A 25 6.13 -4.89 -1.22
N ILE A 26 6.08 -4.31 -0.03
CA ILE A 26 7.22 -3.78 0.70
C ILE A 26 7.12 -4.26 2.14
N GLU A 27 8.23 -4.79 2.65
CA GLU A 27 8.34 -5.18 4.05
C GLU A 27 9.00 -4.07 4.89
N TYR A 28 8.33 -3.74 5.99
CA TYR A 28 8.84 -2.96 7.10
C TYR A 28 9.03 -3.89 8.31
N LEU A 29 9.61 -3.38 9.40
CA LEU A 29 9.86 -4.16 10.61
C LEU A 29 8.57 -4.79 11.16
N ASN A 30 7.51 -4.00 11.29
CA ASN A 30 6.25 -4.40 11.95
C ASN A 30 5.10 -4.71 10.98
N GLN A 31 5.25 -4.37 9.71
CA GLN A 31 4.15 -4.46 8.74
C GLN A 31 4.62 -4.80 7.33
N VAL A 32 3.68 -5.25 6.51
CA VAL A 32 3.82 -5.57 5.09
C VAL A 32 2.81 -4.72 4.34
N ILE A 33 3.28 -3.92 3.40
CA ILE A 33 2.43 -3.06 2.59
C ILE A 33 2.34 -3.66 1.21
N VAL A 34 1.12 -3.81 0.70
CA VAL A 34 0.85 -4.36 -0.63
C VAL A 34 0.15 -3.35 -1.50
N LEU A 35 0.48 -3.37 -2.79
CA LEU A 35 -0.21 -2.69 -3.86
C LEU A 35 -0.99 -3.73 -4.67
N ILE A 36 -2.30 -3.56 -4.76
CA ILE A 36 -3.19 -4.38 -5.59
C ILE A 36 -3.69 -3.58 -6.79
N TYR A 37 -3.79 -4.20 -7.97
CA TYR A 37 -4.22 -3.52 -9.20
C TYR A 37 -4.57 -4.53 -10.30
N ASP A 38 -5.70 -4.33 -11.00
CA ASP A 38 -6.19 -5.12 -12.15
C ASP A 38 -6.65 -4.18 -13.29
N ASP A 39 -5.80 -3.27 -13.79
CA ASP A 39 -6.12 -2.30 -14.87
C ASP A 39 -7.43 -1.49 -14.65
N ALA A 40 -7.80 -1.30 -13.39
CA ALA A 40 -9.02 -0.63 -12.96
C ALA A 40 -8.73 0.43 -11.89
N VAL A 41 -9.60 1.44 -11.77
CA VAL A 41 -9.51 2.45 -10.72
C VAL A 41 -9.98 1.85 -9.39
N ILE A 42 -9.04 1.60 -8.48
CA ILE A 42 -9.32 0.98 -7.18
C ILE A 42 -8.94 1.97 -6.08
N ALA A 43 -9.94 2.40 -5.30
CA ALA A 43 -9.78 3.52 -4.38
C ALA A 43 -8.79 3.25 -3.24
N ASN A 44 -8.75 2.03 -2.71
CA ASN A 44 -7.97 1.64 -1.53
C ASN A 44 -6.96 0.54 -1.84
N ASN A 45 -6.20 0.77 -2.91
CA ASN A 45 -5.40 -0.29 -3.52
C ASN A 45 -3.99 -0.42 -2.94
N VAL A 46 -3.67 0.36 -1.91
CA VAL A 46 -2.49 0.16 -1.06
C VAL A 46 -2.98 -0.16 0.34
N ILE A 47 -2.59 -1.34 0.84
CA ILE A 47 -3.09 -1.93 2.08
C ILE A 47 -1.91 -2.36 2.93
N SER A 48 -1.98 -2.11 4.24
CA SER A 48 -0.99 -2.58 5.20
C SER A 48 -1.52 -3.72 6.06
N TYR A 49 -0.66 -4.70 6.31
CA TYR A 49 -0.88 -5.83 7.18
C TYR A 49 0.20 -5.90 8.26
N ASP A 50 -0.14 -6.34 9.47
CA ASP A 50 0.87 -6.71 10.45
C ASP A 50 1.60 -8.02 10.05
N LYS A 51 2.57 -8.45 10.85
CA LYS A 51 3.32 -9.70 10.61
C LYS A 51 2.51 -10.98 10.88
N GLU A 52 1.30 -10.86 11.41
CA GLU A 52 0.34 -11.95 11.58
C GLU A 52 -0.70 -11.98 10.45
N GLY A 53 -0.68 -10.99 9.56
CA GLY A 53 -1.60 -10.83 8.45
C GLY A 53 -2.97 -10.24 8.83
N HIS A 54 -3.06 -9.45 9.90
CA HIS A 54 -4.21 -8.59 10.16
C HIS A 54 -4.07 -7.26 9.41
N GLU A 55 -5.15 -6.80 8.78
CA GLU A 55 -5.17 -5.50 8.12
C GLU A 55 -5.04 -4.38 9.15
N LEU A 56 -4.11 -3.45 8.92
CA LEU A 56 -3.83 -2.32 9.82
C LEU A 56 -4.41 -0.99 9.35
N TRP A 57 -4.43 -0.77 8.03
CA TRP A 57 -4.94 0.43 7.37
C TRP A 57 -4.93 0.27 5.85
N LYS A 58 -5.72 1.10 5.17
CA LYS A 58 -5.67 1.36 3.73
C LYS A 58 -5.27 2.80 3.46
N ILE A 59 -4.77 3.06 2.27
CA ILE A 59 -4.20 4.36 1.91
C ILE A 59 -5.13 5.57 2.15
N ASN A 60 -6.45 5.45 1.93
CA ASN A 60 -7.34 6.59 2.18
C ASN A 60 -7.70 6.79 3.65
N ASP A 61 -7.41 5.83 4.53
CA ASP A 61 -7.49 6.07 5.98
C ASP A 61 -6.49 7.16 6.40
N ILE A 62 -5.39 7.29 5.63
CA ILE A 62 -4.33 8.29 5.82
C ILE A 62 -4.60 9.53 4.96
N LEU A 63 -4.79 9.36 3.66
CA LEU A 63 -4.87 10.48 2.72
C LEU A 63 -6.22 11.22 2.75
N ASN A 64 -7.29 10.56 3.22
CA ASN A 64 -8.65 11.09 3.28
C ASN A 64 -9.11 11.78 1.98
N VAL A 65 -8.81 11.14 0.83
CA VAL A 65 -9.12 11.70 -0.49
C VAL A 65 -10.60 11.50 -0.80
N LYS A 66 -11.31 12.59 -1.13
CA LYS A 66 -12.75 12.56 -1.47
C LYS A 66 -13.08 11.68 -2.68
N ARG A 67 -12.17 11.58 -3.65
CA ARG A 67 -12.34 10.80 -4.90
C ARG A 67 -11.03 10.07 -5.20
N PRO A 68 -10.83 8.89 -4.62
CA PRO A 68 -9.58 8.16 -4.80
C PRO A 68 -9.54 7.55 -6.20
N THR A 69 -8.45 7.78 -6.93
CA THR A 69 -8.26 7.33 -8.32
C THR A 69 -7.32 6.13 -8.44
N GLY A 70 -6.96 5.53 -7.31
CA GLY A 70 -5.98 4.45 -7.21
C GLY A 70 -4.53 4.90 -7.35
N ASN A 71 -3.64 3.99 -6.96
CA ASN A 71 -2.20 4.18 -6.98
C ASN A 71 -1.55 3.19 -7.94
N VAL A 72 -0.46 3.60 -8.57
CA VAL A 72 0.20 2.84 -9.62
C VAL A 72 1.54 2.27 -9.18
N ASP A 73 2.15 2.83 -8.14
CA ASP A 73 3.39 2.28 -7.56
C ASP A 73 3.52 2.62 -6.08
N ILE A 74 4.34 1.83 -5.40
CA ILE A 74 4.80 2.07 -4.03
C ILE A 74 6.33 1.89 -3.95
N GLU A 75 7.03 2.76 -3.23
CA GLU A 75 8.49 2.69 -3.07
C GLU A 75 8.88 2.85 -1.60
N LYS A 76 9.93 2.15 -1.16
CA LYS A 76 10.49 2.30 0.19
C LYS A 76 11.55 3.40 0.15
N GLU A 77 11.25 4.57 0.70
CA GLU A 77 12.24 5.65 0.80
C GLU A 77 13.20 5.41 1.97
N SER A 78 12.67 4.90 3.09
CA SER A 78 13.48 4.52 4.27
C SER A 78 12.78 3.44 5.07
N GLU A 79 13.36 3.04 6.21
CA GLU A 79 12.74 2.09 7.14
C GLU A 79 11.44 2.59 7.79
N LYS A 80 11.05 3.85 7.57
CA LYS A 80 9.83 4.44 8.15
C LYS A 80 8.96 5.17 7.15
N VAL A 81 9.45 5.38 5.93
CA VAL A 81 8.80 6.23 4.93
C VAL A 81 8.48 5.45 3.67
N LEU A 82 7.19 5.42 3.34
CA LEU A 82 6.66 4.90 2.09
C LEU A 82 6.36 6.05 1.14
N ILE A 83 6.74 5.88 -0.12
CA ILE A 83 6.25 6.70 -1.22
C ILE A 83 5.11 5.94 -1.90
N VAL A 84 3.99 6.63 -2.10
CA VAL A 84 2.86 6.12 -2.88
C VAL A 84 2.65 7.02 -4.09
N CYS A 85 2.72 6.45 -5.29
CA CYS A 85 2.55 7.14 -6.55
C CYS A 85 1.11 6.96 -7.05
N SER A 86 0.33 8.03 -7.12
CA SER A 86 -1.03 8.00 -7.65
C SER A 86 -1.07 8.00 -9.17
N SER A 87 -2.18 7.51 -9.73
CA SER A 87 -2.49 7.59 -11.16
C SER A 87 -2.57 9.03 -11.71
N LEU A 88 -2.68 10.04 -10.83
CA LEU A 88 -2.76 11.46 -11.19
C LEU A 88 -1.40 12.17 -11.19
N GLY A 89 -0.29 11.43 -11.10
CA GLY A 89 1.05 12.04 -11.06
C GLY A 89 1.36 12.73 -9.74
N ILE A 90 0.75 12.30 -8.64
CA ILE A 90 1.06 12.82 -7.30
C ILE A 90 1.81 11.74 -6.53
N LYS A 91 2.96 12.09 -5.94
CA LYS A 91 3.64 11.26 -4.94
C LYS A 91 3.26 11.70 -3.54
N TYR A 92 2.87 10.73 -2.71
CA TYR A 92 2.60 10.93 -1.28
C TYR A 92 3.72 10.27 -0.47
N LYS A 93 4.38 11.02 0.40
CA LYS A 93 5.32 10.48 1.39
C LYS A 93 4.59 10.24 2.69
N ILE A 94 4.62 9.02 3.20
CA ILE A 94 3.84 8.60 4.36
C ILE A 94 4.78 8.04 5.42
N GLU A 95 4.65 8.54 6.64
CA GLU A 95 5.27 7.92 7.83
C GLU A 95 4.40 6.74 8.26
N ILE A 96 5.01 5.56 8.26
CA ILE A 96 4.31 4.28 8.27
C ILE A 96 3.84 3.84 9.66
N GLU A 97 4.54 4.23 10.73
CA GLU A 97 4.17 3.88 12.11
C GLU A 97 3.14 4.87 12.66
N LYS A 98 3.28 6.15 12.33
CA LYS A 98 2.36 7.21 12.71
C LYS A 98 1.11 7.26 11.84
N LYS A 99 1.15 6.64 10.65
CA LYS A 99 0.08 6.69 9.63
C LYS A 99 -0.22 8.12 9.21
N GLU A 100 0.84 8.91 8.99
CA GLU A 100 0.75 10.34 8.71
C GLU A 100 1.31 10.69 7.32
N LEU A 101 0.63 11.58 6.61
CA LEU A 101 1.16 12.19 5.40
C LEU A 101 2.26 13.20 5.77
N ILE A 102 3.48 12.95 5.31
CA ILE A 102 4.62 13.87 5.46
C ILE A 102 4.57 14.96 4.39
N GLU A 103 4.44 14.55 3.13
CA GLU A 103 4.58 15.45 1.97
C GLU A 103 3.74 14.98 0.79
N LYS A 104 3.26 15.94 -0.01
CA LYS A 104 2.59 15.72 -1.28
C LYS A 104 3.35 16.44 -2.39
N ILE A 105 3.89 15.68 -3.35
CA ILE A 105 4.67 16.19 -4.48
C ILE A 105 3.86 16.01 -5.77
N PHE A 106 3.67 17.09 -6.51
CA PHE A 106 3.00 17.07 -7.81
C PHE A 106 4.06 16.92 -8.91
N LEU A 107 3.99 15.82 -9.67
CA LEU A 107 4.81 15.59 -10.86
C LEU A 107 4.12 16.31 -12.03
N ARG A 108 4.40 17.60 -12.18
CA ARG A 108 3.96 18.43 -13.31
C ARG A 108 5.16 18.98 -14.04
#